data_AF-A0A2H9L1B7-F1
#
_entry.id   AF-A0A2H9L1B7-F1
#
_cell.length_a   1.000
_cell.length_b   1.000
_cell.length_c   1.000
_cell.angle_alpha   90.00
_cell.angle_beta   90.00
_cell.angle_gamma   90.00
#
_symmetry.space_group_name_H-M   'P 1'
#
loop_
_entity.id
_entity.type
_entity.pdbx_description
1 polymer ?
#
loop_
_entity_poly.entity_id
_entity_poly.type
_entity_poly.pdbx_seq_one_letter_code
_entity_poly.pdbx_strand_id
1 'polypeptide(L)'
;MSVRGIGLYRNGDSVMRRDAHSVQINLLREYPYPGGIDLTWLTPIFHPNIHEKDGKVCIQLINNWAEGQTILSVVKALKQLLEHPNTKDPLNRDAAVYFDSHPDALAGGALPVKSGPRIVSPR
;
A
#
# COMPACT_ATOMS: atom_id res chain seq x y z
N MET A 1 12.59 6.11 -5.76
CA MET A 1 12.03 7.39 -5.29
C MET A 1 11.44 7.24 -3.90
N SER A 2 11.23 8.35 -3.19
CA SER A 2 10.57 8.36 -1.89
C SER A 2 9.16 8.93 -1.99
N VAL A 3 8.18 8.25 -1.41
CA VAL A 3 6.79 8.69 -1.28
C VAL A 3 6.52 8.96 0.20
N ARG A 4 5.93 10.12 0.50
CA ARG A 4 5.53 10.52 1.85
C ARG A 4 4.02 10.39 1.98
N GLY A 5 3.56 9.84 3.10
CA GLY A 5 2.16 9.60 3.39
C GLY A 5 1.98 8.47 4.39
N ILE A 6 0.89 8.50 5.16
CA ILE A 6 0.59 7.46 6.14
C ILE A 6 0.26 6.16 5.41
N GLY A 7 1.01 5.11 5.71
CA GLY A 7 0.73 3.74 5.30
C GLY A 7 0.87 2.80 6.49
N LEU A 8 0.39 1.58 6.32
CA LEU A 8 0.44 0.53 7.34
C LEU A 8 1.49 -0.51 7.00
N TYR A 9 1.98 -1.25 7.99
CA TYR A 9 2.80 -2.46 7.79
C TYR A 9 2.56 -3.45 8.93
N ARG A 10 2.79 -4.73 8.67
CA ARG A 10 2.72 -5.78 9.71
C ARG A 10 4.05 -5.89 10.46
N ASN A 11 3.95 -6.00 11.77
CA ASN A 11 5.05 -6.36 12.67
C ASN A 11 4.55 -7.50 13.58
N GLY A 12 4.81 -8.74 13.17
CA GLY A 12 4.15 -9.91 13.75
C GLY A 12 2.63 -9.81 13.61
N ASP A 13 1.91 -9.93 14.72
CA ASP A 13 0.43 -9.87 14.77
C ASP A 13 -0.12 -8.43 14.82
N SER A 14 0.76 -7.43 14.90
CA SER A 14 0.38 -6.02 15.01
C SER A 14 0.46 -5.31 13.66
N VAL A 15 -0.49 -4.42 13.40
CA VAL A 15 -0.44 -3.47 12.29
C VAL A 15 0.05 -2.13 12.84
N MET A 16 1.11 -1.58 12.24
CA MET A 16 1.76 -0.35 12.67
C MET A 16 1.78 0.66 11.53
N ARG A 17 2.05 1.93 11.86
CA ARG A 17 2.06 3.04 10.91
C ARG A 17 3.48 3.44 10.51
N ARG A 18 3.60 3.94 9.29
CA ARG A 18 4.80 4.61 8.80
C ARG A 18 4.42 5.72 7.83
N ASP A 19 5.27 6.74 7.70
CA ASP A 19 5.01 7.94 6.90
C ASP A 19 5.96 8.10 5.68
N ALA A 20 6.91 7.18 5.53
CA ALA A 20 7.96 7.20 4.52
C ALA A 20 8.07 5.86 3.81
N HIS A 21 8.09 5.90 2.49
CA HIS A 21 8.12 4.72 1.63
C HIS A 21 9.09 4.90 0.49
N SER A 22 9.85 3.85 0.19
CA SER A 22 10.71 3.76 -0.98
C SER A 22 10.04 2.92 -2.06
N VAL A 23 9.95 3.47 -3.26
CA VAL A 23 9.34 2.84 -4.43
C VAL A 23 10.32 2.89 -5.59
N GLN A 24 10.50 1.77 -6.26
CA GLN A 24 11.27 1.65 -7.48
C GLN A 24 10.34 1.73 -8.69
N ILE A 25 10.73 2.54 -9.67
CA ILE A 25 10.08 2.61 -10.98
C ILE A 25 11.12 2.15 -12.00
N ASN A 26 10.84 1.03 -12.66
CA ASN A 26 11.65 0.50 -13.74
C ASN A 26 11.00 0.89 -15.07
N LEU A 27 11.76 1.56 -15.94
CA LEU A 27 11.34 1.82 -17.31
C LEU A 27 11.87 0.69 -18.19
N LEU A 28 10.95 -0.07 -18.76
CA LEU A 28 11.27 -1.17 -19.65
C LEU A 28 11.41 -0.65 -21.09
N ARG A 29 11.82 -1.54 -22.01
CA ARG A 29 12.06 -1.19 -23.42
C ARG A 29 10.81 -0.61 -24.09
N GLU A 30 9.64 -1.00 -23.61
CA GLU A 30 8.34 -0.67 -24.17
C GLU A 30 7.90 0.75 -23.79
N TYR A 31 8.56 1.45 -22.85
CA TYR A 31 8.19 2.82 -22.52
C TYR A 31 8.32 3.75 -23.74
N PRO A 32 7.32 4.61 -24.07
CA PRO A 32 6.17 5.01 -23.25
C PRO A 32 4.85 4.28 -23.58
N TYR A 33 4.90 3.06 -24.12
CA TYR A 33 3.73 2.25 -24.47
C TYR A 33 3.27 1.36 -23.28
N PRO A 34 2.04 0.80 -23.33
CA PRO A 34 1.54 -0.10 -22.30
C PRO A 34 2.52 -1.25 -21.99
N GLY A 35 2.68 -1.57 -20.71
CA GLY A 35 3.64 -2.58 -20.25
C GLY A 35 5.08 -2.07 -20.08
N GLY A 36 5.39 -0.83 -20.49
CA GLY A 36 6.73 -0.24 -20.36
C GLY A 36 7.13 0.24 -18.97
N ILE A 37 6.28 0.10 -17.95
CA ILE A 37 6.55 0.54 -16.59
C ILE A 37 6.30 -0.62 -15.63
N ASP A 38 7.31 -0.91 -14.82
CA ASP A 38 7.23 -1.85 -13.71
C ASP A 38 7.47 -1.13 -12.38
N LEU A 39 6.68 -1.49 -11.37
CA LEU A 39 6.64 -0.82 -10.06
C LEU A 39 6.87 -1.81 -8.94
N THR A 40 7.84 -1.49 -8.08
CA THR A 40 8.14 -2.27 -6.88
C THR A 40 8.14 -1.38 -5.65
N TRP A 41 7.26 -1.69 -4.71
CA TRP A 41 7.23 -1.07 -3.39
C TRP A 41 8.25 -1.74 -2.47
N LEU A 42 9.37 -1.06 -2.20
CA LEU A 42 10.52 -1.67 -1.52
C LEU A 42 10.37 -1.68 0.01
N THR A 43 9.50 -0.81 0.52
CA THR A 43 9.34 -0.60 1.95
C THR A 43 8.25 -1.52 2.51
N PRO A 44 8.45 -2.23 3.64
CA PRO A 44 7.39 -3.06 4.22
C PRO A 44 6.07 -2.30 4.34
N ILE A 45 5.03 -2.87 3.75
CA ILE A 45 3.71 -2.25 3.64
C ILE A 45 2.60 -3.31 3.71
N PHE A 46 1.52 -2.97 4.38
CA PHE A 46 0.28 -3.72 4.48
C PHE A 46 -0.81 -2.92 3.79
N HIS A 47 -1.10 -3.24 2.53
CA HIS A 47 -1.94 -2.40 1.67
C HIS A 47 -2.73 -3.24 0.65
N PRO A 48 -4.03 -2.97 0.42
CA PRO A 48 -4.88 -3.74 -0.48
C PRO A 48 -4.31 -3.98 -1.88
N ASN A 49 -3.67 -2.98 -2.48
CA ASN A 49 -3.19 -3.04 -3.87
C ASN A 49 -1.66 -3.24 -3.99
N ILE A 50 -0.97 -3.64 -2.90
CA ILE A 50 0.46 -3.92 -2.91
C ILE A 50 0.69 -5.28 -2.28
N HIS A 51 1.40 -6.16 -2.99
CA HIS A 51 1.72 -7.48 -2.49
C HIS A 51 2.83 -7.42 -1.44
N GLU A 52 2.58 -7.93 -0.23
CA GLU A 52 3.50 -7.76 0.92
C GLU A 52 4.86 -8.45 0.71
N LYS A 53 4.90 -9.54 -0.04
CA LYS A 53 6.10 -10.38 -0.17
C LYS A 53 7.13 -9.82 -1.14
N ASP A 54 6.67 -9.33 -2.29
CA ASP A 54 7.55 -8.89 -3.39
C ASP A 54 7.37 -7.40 -3.75
N GLY A 55 6.45 -6.69 -3.08
CA GLY A 55 6.21 -5.28 -3.30
C GLY A 55 5.51 -4.96 -4.63
N LYS A 56 5.01 -5.95 -5.36
CA LYS A 56 4.31 -5.70 -6.64
C LYS A 56 3.12 -4.78 -6.42
N VAL A 57 3.07 -3.70 -7.18
CA VAL A 57 1.98 -2.70 -7.11
C VAL A 57 0.98 -2.98 -8.22
N CYS A 58 -0.30 -3.12 -7.88
CA CYS A 58 -1.38 -3.04 -8.87
C CYS A 58 -1.98 -1.64 -8.85
N ILE A 59 -1.88 -0.93 -9.97
CA ILE A 59 -2.49 0.39 -10.10
C ILE A 59 -3.23 0.49 -11.44
N GLN A 60 -4.50 0.90 -11.37
CA GLN A 60 -5.39 0.99 -12.53
C GLN A 60 -4.82 1.86 -13.65
N LEU A 61 -4.02 2.88 -13.32
CA LEU A 61 -3.35 3.75 -14.30
C LEU A 61 -2.43 2.97 -15.26
N ILE A 62 -1.66 2.01 -14.74
CA ILE A 62 -0.74 1.21 -15.55
C ILE A 62 -1.52 0.14 -16.32
N ASN A 63 -2.58 -0.42 -15.72
CA ASN A 63 -3.44 -1.39 -16.39
C ASN A 63 -4.20 -0.78 -17.58
N ASN A 64 -4.60 0.49 -17.47
CA ASN A 64 -5.33 1.23 -18.49
C ASN A 64 -4.46 2.35 -19.09
N TRP A 65 -3.21 2.02 -19.43
CA TRP A 65 -2.26 2.99 -19.96
C TRP A 65 -2.78 3.63 -21.26
N ALA A 66 -2.77 4.96 -21.31
CA ALA A 66 -3.27 5.76 -22.42
C ALA A 66 -2.23 6.78 -22.90
N GLU A 67 -2.40 7.26 -24.14
CA GLU A 67 -1.57 8.33 -24.68
C GLU A 67 -1.60 9.58 -23.79
N GLY A 68 -0.44 10.20 -23.56
CA GLY A 68 -0.29 11.37 -22.68
C GLY A 68 -0.04 11.06 -21.20
N GLN A 69 -0.08 9.79 -20.79
CA GLN A 69 0.42 9.37 -19.48
C GLN A 69 1.94 9.60 -19.37
N THR A 70 2.42 9.96 -18.18
CA THR A 70 3.84 10.30 -17.92
C THR A 70 4.31 9.65 -16.63
N ILE A 71 5.63 9.65 -16.38
CA ILE A 71 6.13 9.22 -15.06
C ILE A 71 5.55 10.07 -13.93
N LEU A 72 5.28 11.36 -14.17
CA LEU A 72 4.64 12.22 -13.17
C LEU A 72 3.20 11.76 -12.86
N SER A 73 2.42 11.30 -13.85
CA SER A 73 1.08 10.76 -13.57
C SER A 73 1.15 9.47 -12.76
N VAL A 74 2.15 8.61 -13.02
CA VAL A 74 2.41 7.40 -12.21
C VAL A 74 2.76 7.77 -10.76
N VAL A 75 3.64 8.75 -10.54
CA VAL A 75 3.99 9.21 -9.19
C VAL A 75 2.78 9.76 -8.44
N LYS A 76 1.95 10.57 -9.11
CA LYS A 76 0.70 11.10 -8.53
C LYS A 76 -0.26 9.98 -8.17
N ALA A 77 -0.43 9.01 -9.06
CA ALA A 77 -1.32 7.88 -8.82
C ALA A 77 -0.82 6.98 -7.69
N LEU A 78 0.49 6.76 -7.56
CA LEU A 78 1.07 6.04 -6.41
C LEU A 78 0.79 6.72 -5.07
N LYS A 79 0.90 8.05 -5.01
CA LYS A 79 0.54 8.81 -3.81
C LYS A 79 -0.94 8.69 -3.49
N GLN A 80 -1.81 8.84 -4.50
CA GLN A 80 -3.25 8.68 -4.34
C GLN A 80 -3.63 7.26 -3.91
N LEU A 81 -2.97 6.24 -4.44
CA LEU A 81 -3.20 4.85 -4.06
C LEU A 81 -2.86 4.62 -2.58
N LEU A 82 -1.75 5.20 -2.09
CA LEU A 82 -1.36 5.13 -0.68
C LEU A 82 -2.40 5.81 0.24
N GLU A 83 -2.94 6.97 -0.18
CA GLU A 83 -3.92 7.75 0.60
C GLU A 83 -5.34 7.18 0.53
N HIS A 84 -5.67 6.53 -0.59
CA HIS A 84 -7.00 6.01 -0.90
C HIS A 84 -6.92 4.55 -1.41
N PRO A 85 -6.69 3.59 -0.51
CA PRO A 85 -6.59 2.19 -0.90
C PRO A 85 -7.88 1.68 -1.54
N ASN A 86 -7.76 0.84 -2.57
CA ASN A 86 -8.90 0.24 -3.24
C ASN A 86 -9.13 -1.20 -2.75
N THR A 87 -10.15 -1.41 -1.92
CA THR A 87 -10.51 -2.73 -1.37
C THR A 87 -11.35 -3.59 -2.32
N LYS A 88 -11.88 -3.03 -3.42
CA LYS A 88 -12.75 -3.74 -4.37
C LYS A 88 -12.02 -4.72 -5.28
N ASP A 89 -10.75 -4.43 -5.60
CA ASP A 89 -9.89 -5.28 -6.44
C ASP A 89 -8.47 -5.39 -5.82
N PRO A 90 -8.33 -6.15 -4.73
CA PRO A 90 -7.09 -6.17 -3.97
C PRO A 90 -6.12 -7.26 -4.43
N LEU A 91 -4.83 -6.92 -4.45
CA LEU A 91 -3.74 -7.92 -4.45
C LEU A 91 -3.59 -8.58 -3.08
N ASN A 92 -3.88 -7.85 -2.01
CA ASN A 92 -3.81 -8.30 -0.64
C ASN A 92 -5.21 -8.28 0.00
N ARG A 93 -5.84 -9.46 0.04
CA ARG A 93 -7.20 -9.63 0.57
C ARG A 93 -7.29 -9.33 2.07
N ASP A 94 -6.28 -9.70 2.84
CA ASP A 94 -6.28 -9.43 4.27
C ASP A 94 -6.24 -7.92 4.55
N ALA A 95 -5.43 -7.19 3.79
CA ALA A 95 -5.42 -5.74 3.86
C ALA A 95 -6.78 -5.16 3.48
N ALA A 96 -7.41 -5.65 2.40
CA ALA A 96 -8.74 -5.18 2.02
C ALA A 96 -9.77 -5.34 3.15
N VAL A 97 -9.85 -6.54 3.75
CA VAL A 97 -10.73 -6.82 4.90
C VAL A 97 -10.39 -5.93 6.10
N TYR A 98 -9.11 -5.69 6.36
CA TYR A 98 -8.67 -4.81 7.43
C TYR A 98 -9.13 -3.37 7.22
N PHE A 99 -8.96 -2.83 6.02
CA PHE A 99 -9.37 -1.47 5.68
C PHE A 99 -10.90 -1.30 5.68
N ASP A 100 -11.65 -2.28 5.19
CA ASP A 100 -13.12 -2.24 5.24
C ASP A 100 -13.65 -2.28 6.69
N SER A 101 -12.97 -2.99 7.59
CA SER A 101 -13.33 -3.04 9.03
C SER A 101 -12.78 -1.88 9.86
N HIS A 102 -11.82 -1.12 9.33
CA HIS A 102 -11.16 0.00 10.00
C HIS A 102 -11.09 1.20 9.04
N PRO A 103 -12.22 1.89 8.77
CA PRO A 103 -12.25 3.02 7.84
C PRO A 103 -11.30 4.16 8.23
N ASP A 104 -11.00 4.29 9.53
CA ASP A 104 -10.07 5.29 10.09
C ASP A 104 -8.63 4.79 10.21
N ALA A 105 -8.28 3.66 9.60
CA ALA A 105 -6.95 3.03 9.76
C ALA A 105 -5.78 3.96 9.41
N LEU A 106 -6.00 4.93 8.50
CA LEU A 106 -5.03 5.95 8.12
C LEU A 106 -5.17 7.28 8.88
N ALA A 107 -6.33 7.54 9.52
CA ALA A 107 -6.59 8.78 10.25
C ALA A 107 -5.73 8.84 11.52
N GLY A 108 -5.01 9.94 11.76
CA GLY A 108 -4.06 10.13 12.88
C GLY A 108 -4.59 9.70 14.26
N GLY A 109 -4.23 8.50 14.72
CA GLY A 109 -4.63 7.89 15.99
C GLY A 109 -3.95 6.52 16.11
N ALA A 110 -3.59 6.07 17.31
CA ALA A 110 -3.00 4.74 17.48
C ALA A 110 -3.99 3.67 17.01
N LEU A 111 -3.54 2.72 16.17
CA LEU A 111 -4.33 1.52 15.91
C LEU A 111 -4.55 0.79 17.25
N PRO A 112 -5.75 0.24 17.52
CA PRO A 112 -5.97 -0.53 18.72
C PRO A 112 -5.02 -1.73 18.71
N VAL A 113 -4.05 -1.72 19.63
CA VAL A 113 -3.26 -2.91 19.95
C VAL A 113 -4.27 -3.93 20.46
N LYS A 114 -4.37 -5.10 19.82
CA LYS A 114 -5.20 -6.19 20.35
C LYS A 114 -4.76 -6.45 21.79
N SER A 115 -5.59 -6.05 22.76
CA SER A 115 -5.41 -6.41 24.14
C SER A 115 -5.63 -7.92 24.23
N GLY A 116 -4.54 -8.69 24.27
CA GLY A 116 -4.59 -10.08 24.65
C GLY A 116 -5.25 -10.21 26.04
N PRO A 117 -5.88 -11.36 26.36
CA PRO A 117 -6.56 -11.55 27.63
C PRO A 117 -5.58 -11.32 28.78
N ARG A 118 -5.90 -10.34 29.63
CA ARG A 118 -5.12 -10.05 30.84
C ARG A 118 -5.37 -11.20 31.81
N ILE A 119 -4.43 -12.14 31.92
CA ILE A 119 -4.48 -13.18 32.96
C ILE A 119 -4.32 -12.46 34.30
N VAL A 120 -5.43 -12.30 35.01
CA VAL A 120 -5.42 -11.84 36.40
C VAL A 120 -5.14 -13.08 37.25
N SER A 121 -3.92 -13.18 37.77
CA SER A 121 -3.59 -14.18 38.77
C SER A 121 -4.39 -13.90 40.06
N PRO A 122 -5.14 -14.88 40.60
CA PRO A 122 -5.81 -14.70 41.89
C PRO A 122 -4.76 -14.67 43.02
N ARG A 123 -5.04 -13.85 44.03
CA ARG A 123 -4.22 -13.76 45.26
C ARG A 123 -4.37 -15.01 46.11
#